data_AF-A0A381X845-F1
#
_entry.id   AF-A0A381X845-F1
#
_cell.length_a   1.000
_cell.length_b   1.000
_cell.length_c   1.000
_cell.angle_alpha   90.00
_cell.angle_beta   90.00
_cell.angle_gamma   90.00
#
_symmetry.space_group_name_H-M   'P 1'
#
loop_
_entity.id
_entity.type
_entity.pdbx_description
1 polymer ?
#
loop_
_entity_poly.entity_id
_entity_poly.type
_entity_poly.pdbx_seq_one_letter_code
_entity_poly.pdbx_strand_id
1 'polypeptide(L)'
;MGKVSETSKRFVKVGTLQSYFSAWGSERAWNNIYYEGLRWPADYPYQDNSVIKRSWIALKDFEDENGYHWDHYGLYFALDYTGQSIFPMELKQSAKFLPPTVYVDGIDVNAVSADIIDDVNPDQKADRIITNIVNTSIGLTMTRKIYAFTQQYHDNYFIKEFTFTNTGNTDWDDEIELSATLNDIMIGWGTRYSCGREGTFNIGDGQSWGKHTWVTKRGENYSDHINDIINEDIPIVEWLRCGFSWAGQTTINSFNNIGAPDINSDGRLTSPHHVGSVVLHVDNSTTNTSDDPNQPAFFGWHAGDTYPRVGNLGPSDELNMVKLYDMLSGTPFEGLGGSDRLDETIMGSGDIYMIHGTDPFTIHNDAGGTNVMMTYGPFTIGPNESITIVEAEGINGLSRDKCEEIGQRWKIAYDNSNDNGPFTLPNGEQTNNKNIYKNSWVFTGKDSILLTFGRAKRNFDNGMAIPQPPQPPIIFNVTSGGDRIYLSWGPSPSETDPDFAGYKIFRALGKVDTTYDEIFSGWPGTPVFEDITAIRGFSYYYYIVAFNNGSNNTTGETNPVGSLMSNRFYTRTTFPAYLRRKAGDALSDIRIVPNPYHLSATDIQYPGERNKIMFLNIPPQ
;
A
#
# COMPACT_ATOMS: atom_id res chain seq x y z
N MET A 1 28.36 -14.27 -2.79
CA MET A 1 26.95 -14.64 -3.13
C MET A 1 26.68 -14.19 -4.57
N GLY A 2 25.90 -14.93 -5.38
CA GLY A 2 25.77 -14.60 -6.82
C GLY A 2 24.86 -13.41 -7.12
N LYS A 3 25.29 -12.54 -8.07
CA LYS A 3 24.53 -11.40 -8.63
C LYS A 3 23.06 -11.75 -8.91
N VAL A 4 22.13 -10.99 -8.35
CA VAL A 4 20.70 -11.02 -8.74
C VAL A 4 20.47 -10.07 -9.91
N SER A 5 19.53 -10.39 -10.82
CA SER A 5 19.18 -9.44 -11.87
C SER A 5 18.60 -8.16 -11.27
N GLU A 6 19.13 -7.02 -11.70
CA GLU A 6 18.73 -5.69 -11.26
C GLU A 6 17.24 -5.44 -11.48
N THR A 7 16.66 -5.95 -12.56
CA THR A 7 15.22 -5.79 -12.86
C THR A 7 14.29 -6.71 -12.08
N SER A 8 14.84 -7.58 -11.21
CA SER A 8 14.04 -8.51 -10.42
C SER A 8 13.11 -7.77 -9.47
N LYS A 9 11.90 -8.31 -9.36
CA LYS A 9 10.86 -7.86 -8.42
C LYS A 9 10.36 -9.05 -7.59
N ARG A 10 9.93 -8.78 -6.36
CA ARG A 10 9.09 -9.67 -5.56
C ARG A 10 7.77 -8.97 -5.29
N PHE A 11 6.67 -9.68 -5.51
CA PHE A 11 5.33 -9.16 -5.30
C PHE A 11 4.75 -9.78 -4.03
N VAL A 12 4.20 -8.93 -3.17
CA VAL A 12 3.41 -9.35 -2.01
C VAL A 12 1.94 -9.15 -2.34
N LYS A 13 1.22 -10.25 -2.53
CA LYS A 13 -0.20 -10.26 -2.94
C LYS A 13 -1.11 -10.92 -1.91
N VAL A 14 -0.75 -10.81 -0.62
CA VAL A 14 -1.50 -11.39 0.48
C VAL A 14 -2.04 -10.26 1.37
N GLY A 15 -3.34 -9.99 1.30
CA GLY A 15 -3.99 -8.91 2.06
C GLY A 15 -4.54 -7.76 1.19
N THR A 16 -5.16 -6.78 1.86
CA THR A 16 -5.81 -5.63 1.21
C THR A 16 -4.81 -4.61 0.65
N LEU A 17 -3.60 -4.52 1.21
CA LEU A 17 -2.49 -3.78 0.61
C LEU A 17 -1.55 -4.74 -0.12
N GLN A 18 -1.31 -4.45 -1.40
CA GLN A 18 -0.41 -5.25 -2.25
C GLN A 18 0.62 -4.36 -2.94
N SER A 19 1.86 -4.82 -3.03
CA SER A 19 2.93 -4.07 -3.69
C SER A 19 4.01 -4.99 -4.25
N TYR A 20 5.01 -4.38 -4.87
CA TYR A 20 6.24 -5.05 -5.27
C TYR A 20 7.46 -4.32 -4.72
N PHE A 21 8.57 -5.04 -4.67
CA PHE A 21 9.86 -4.52 -4.19
C PHE A 21 10.96 -4.91 -5.17
N SER A 22 11.80 -3.94 -5.54
CA SER A 22 12.85 -4.08 -6.54
C SER A 22 14.18 -4.55 -5.94
N ALA A 23 15.00 -5.22 -6.74
CA ALA A 23 16.31 -5.70 -6.30
C ALA A 23 17.30 -4.56 -6.01
N TRP A 24 17.20 -3.43 -6.69
CA TRP A 24 18.10 -2.28 -6.48
C TRP A 24 17.77 -1.42 -5.25
N GLY A 25 16.80 -1.82 -4.42
CA GLY A 25 16.65 -1.22 -3.09
C GLY A 25 15.75 0.01 -2.96
N SER A 26 15.18 0.51 -4.07
CA SER A 26 14.25 1.66 -4.04
C SER A 26 13.16 1.55 -5.10
N GLU A 27 11.91 1.85 -4.76
CA GLU A 27 10.78 1.62 -5.67
C GLU A 27 10.58 2.78 -6.67
N ARG A 28 10.60 2.46 -7.97
CA ARG A 28 10.11 3.33 -9.06
C ARG A 28 8.95 2.63 -9.76
N ALA A 29 7.74 3.17 -9.62
CA ALA A 29 6.46 2.52 -9.96
C ALA A 29 6.18 2.39 -11.46
N TRP A 30 6.89 3.12 -12.32
CA TRP A 30 6.62 3.10 -13.76
C TRP A 30 6.97 1.75 -14.40
N ASN A 31 5.97 1.06 -14.96
CA ASN A 31 6.15 -0.24 -15.63
C ASN A 31 6.11 -0.16 -17.17
N ASN A 32 6.35 1.03 -17.75
CA ASN A 32 6.20 1.38 -19.17
C ASN A 32 4.75 1.53 -19.67
N ILE A 33 3.74 1.29 -18.83
CA ILE A 33 2.34 1.48 -19.19
C ILE A 33 1.62 2.37 -18.17
N TYR A 34 1.84 2.12 -16.88
CA TYR A 34 1.26 2.88 -15.78
C TYR A 34 2.17 2.84 -14.54
N TYR A 35 1.82 3.61 -13.52
CA TYR A 35 2.46 3.54 -12.21
C TYR A 35 1.78 2.46 -11.37
N GLU A 36 2.50 1.38 -11.05
CA GLU A 36 1.99 0.21 -10.34
C GLU A 36 2.45 0.17 -8.87
N GLY A 37 1.71 -0.57 -8.04
CA GLY A 37 2.13 -0.89 -6.67
C GLY A 37 1.50 -0.01 -5.60
N LEU A 38 1.69 -0.44 -4.35
CA LEU A 38 1.02 0.13 -3.19
C LEU A 38 -0.51 0.20 -3.41
N ARG A 39 -1.05 -0.89 -3.95
CA ARG A 39 -2.44 -1.02 -4.38
C ARG A 39 -3.32 -1.27 -3.17
N TRP A 40 -4.22 -0.34 -2.89
CA TRP A 40 -5.17 -0.45 -1.78
C TRP A 40 -6.47 0.32 -2.07
N PRO A 41 -7.65 -0.27 -1.83
CA PRO A 41 -7.85 -1.69 -1.50
C PRO A 41 -7.58 -2.55 -2.74
N ALA A 42 -6.75 -3.59 -2.61
CA ALA A 42 -6.36 -4.46 -3.72
C ALA A 42 -7.52 -5.23 -4.37
N ASP A 43 -8.69 -5.24 -3.72
CA ASP A 43 -9.91 -5.82 -4.25
C ASP A 43 -10.39 -5.15 -5.54
N TYR A 44 -10.14 -3.85 -5.67
CA TYR A 44 -10.67 -3.05 -6.76
C TYR A 44 -9.60 -2.75 -7.81
N PRO A 45 -9.98 -2.63 -9.09
CA PRO A 45 -9.04 -2.24 -10.14
C PRO A 45 -8.55 -0.81 -9.95
N TYR A 46 -7.39 -0.52 -10.52
CA TYR A 46 -6.81 0.83 -10.60
C TYR A 46 -6.59 1.51 -9.24
N GLN A 47 -6.26 0.75 -8.20
CA GLN A 47 -6.01 1.30 -6.86
C GLN A 47 -4.51 1.53 -6.59
N ASP A 48 -3.67 1.58 -7.62
CA ASP A 48 -2.22 1.81 -7.50
C ASP A 48 -1.91 3.23 -6.99
N ASN A 49 -0.96 3.38 -6.07
CA ASN A 49 -0.65 4.66 -5.41
C ASN A 49 0.79 5.12 -5.56
N SER A 50 1.72 4.20 -5.80
CA SER A 50 3.14 4.54 -5.84
C SER A 50 3.49 5.33 -7.11
N VAL A 51 4.45 6.24 -7.02
CA VAL A 51 5.10 6.86 -8.19
C VAL A 51 6.59 6.59 -8.14
N ILE A 52 7.25 7.09 -7.08
CA ILE A 52 8.69 6.91 -6.91
C ILE A 52 9.10 7.18 -5.45
N LYS A 53 9.94 6.31 -4.88
CA LYS A 53 10.76 6.58 -3.71
C LYS A 53 12.17 6.87 -4.21
N ARG A 54 12.60 8.13 -4.10
CA ARG A 54 13.97 8.53 -4.42
C ARG A 54 14.80 8.39 -3.17
N SER A 55 15.81 7.52 -3.20
CA SER A 55 16.66 7.27 -2.03
C SER A 55 18.09 7.67 -2.32
N TRP A 56 18.70 8.38 -1.38
CA TRP A 56 20.05 8.92 -1.47
C TRP A 56 20.85 8.56 -0.22
N ILE A 57 22.17 8.48 -0.41
CA ILE A 57 23.14 8.46 0.68
C ILE A 57 24.20 9.50 0.33
N ALA A 58 24.55 10.36 1.27
CA ALA A 58 25.66 11.28 1.12
C ALA A 58 26.54 11.27 2.38
N LEU A 59 27.82 11.56 2.21
CA LEU A 59 28.79 11.64 3.30
C LEU A 59 29.88 12.67 2.98
N LYS A 60 30.72 12.95 3.96
CA LYS A 60 31.89 13.82 3.82
C LYS A 60 33.18 13.03 3.91
N ASP A 61 34.26 13.63 3.40
CA ASP A 61 35.64 13.18 3.55
C ASP A 61 35.84 11.70 3.20
N PHE A 62 35.52 11.34 1.96
CA PHE A 62 35.53 9.96 1.47
C PHE A 62 36.73 9.72 0.54
N GLU A 63 37.41 8.59 0.68
CA GLU A 63 38.42 8.13 -0.28
C GLU A 63 37.90 6.86 -0.96
N ASP A 64 37.83 6.86 -2.29
CA ASP A 64 37.35 5.70 -3.05
C ASP A 64 38.42 4.62 -3.25
N GLU A 65 38.02 3.47 -3.81
CA GLU A 65 38.91 2.33 -4.06
C GLU A 65 40.11 2.64 -4.97
N ASN A 66 40.04 3.73 -5.75
CA ASN A 66 41.11 4.19 -6.62
C ASN A 66 42.04 5.20 -5.92
N GLY A 67 41.78 5.53 -4.66
CA GLY A 67 42.53 6.50 -3.85
C GLY A 67 42.20 7.95 -4.18
N TYR A 68 41.07 8.23 -4.84
CA TYR A 68 40.62 9.61 -5.08
C TYR A 68 39.84 10.12 -3.87
N HIS A 69 40.18 11.33 -3.44
CA HIS A 69 39.57 11.97 -2.28
C HIS A 69 38.41 12.89 -2.69
N TRP A 70 37.28 12.72 -2.02
CA TRP A 70 36.04 13.45 -2.21
C TRP A 70 35.68 14.22 -0.93
N ASP A 71 35.61 15.55 -1.01
CA ASP A 71 35.12 16.37 0.11
C ASP A 71 33.69 15.97 0.49
N HIS A 72 32.85 15.70 -0.51
CA HIS A 72 31.50 15.17 -0.37
C HIS A 72 31.30 14.09 -1.41
N TYR A 73 30.64 13.00 -1.02
CA TYR A 73 30.26 11.93 -1.93
C TYR A 73 28.77 11.64 -1.82
N GLY A 74 28.13 11.31 -2.94
CA GLY A 74 26.68 11.20 -3.02
C GLY A 74 26.21 10.12 -3.99
N LEU A 75 25.30 9.28 -3.54
CA LEU A 75 24.69 8.18 -4.28
C LEU A 75 23.21 8.45 -4.52
N TYR A 76 22.67 7.91 -5.61
CA TYR A 76 21.23 7.86 -5.86
C TYR A 76 20.81 6.44 -6.26
N PHE A 77 19.83 5.88 -5.55
CA PHE A 77 19.32 4.53 -5.80
C PHE A 77 18.38 4.52 -7.00
N ALA A 78 18.94 4.25 -8.18
CA ALA A 78 18.17 4.06 -9.41
C ALA A 78 18.75 2.93 -10.26
N LEU A 79 17.88 2.27 -11.05
CA LEU A 79 18.27 1.20 -11.97
C LEU A 79 19.43 1.61 -12.89
N ASP A 80 19.46 2.85 -13.36
CA ASP A 80 20.51 3.33 -14.29
C ASP A 80 21.91 3.33 -13.66
N TYR A 81 22.03 3.28 -12.32
CA TYR A 81 23.30 3.26 -11.61
C TYR A 81 23.70 1.88 -11.08
N THR A 82 22.95 0.83 -11.44
CA THR A 82 23.32 -0.54 -11.06
C THR A 82 24.61 -0.95 -11.76
N GLY A 83 25.59 -1.45 -11.01
CA GLY A 83 26.93 -1.74 -11.52
C GLY A 83 27.85 -0.52 -11.63
N GLN A 84 27.42 0.62 -11.10
CA GLN A 84 28.23 1.83 -10.98
C GLN A 84 28.32 2.26 -9.53
N SER A 85 27.18 2.58 -8.90
CA SER A 85 27.12 3.04 -7.50
C SER A 85 26.34 2.12 -6.56
N ILE A 86 25.52 1.22 -7.12
CA ILE A 86 24.72 0.25 -6.37
C ILE A 86 24.80 -1.13 -7.03
N PHE A 87 24.83 -2.18 -6.21
CA PHE A 87 25.12 -3.54 -6.65
C PHE A 87 24.14 -4.50 -5.95
N PRO A 88 23.00 -4.83 -6.61
CA PRO A 88 22.01 -5.75 -6.06
C PRO A 88 22.60 -7.14 -5.85
N MET A 89 22.55 -7.62 -4.60
CA MET A 89 23.12 -8.91 -4.18
C MET A 89 22.04 -9.96 -3.96
N GLU A 90 20.94 -9.58 -3.33
CA GLU A 90 19.86 -10.52 -2.99
C GLU A 90 18.49 -9.87 -3.12
N LEU A 91 17.51 -10.67 -3.59
CA LEU A 91 16.09 -10.39 -3.45
C LEU A 91 15.33 -11.71 -3.27
N LYS A 92 14.88 -11.98 -2.06
CA LYS A 92 14.14 -13.20 -1.68
C LYS A 92 12.86 -12.87 -0.94
N GLN A 93 11.90 -13.78 -1.00
CA GLN A 93 10.65 -13.72 -0.25
C GLN A 93 10.43 -15.03 0.52
N SER A 94 10.33 -14.95 1.85
CA SER A 94 9.89 -16.05 2.70
C SER A 94 8.40 -15.92 3.06
N ALA A 95 7.75 -17.06 3.26
CA ALA A 95 6.35 -17.16 3.64
C ALA A 95 6.18 -17.94 4.94
N LYS A 96 5.23 -17.51 5.79
CA LYS A 96 4.90 -18.22 7.02
C LYS A 96 4.28 -19.59 6.73
N PHE A 97 3.47 -19.65 5.69
CA PHE A 97 2.87 -20.85 5.14
C PHE A 97 2.60 -20.65 3.64
N LEU A 98 2.51 -21.76 2.90
CA LEU A 98 2.18 -21.75 1.48
C LEU A 98 0.72 -21.33 1.27
N PRO A 99 0.41 -20.51 0.24
CA PRO A 99 -0.97 -20.21 -0.12
C PRO A 99 -1.80 -21.49 -0.36
N PRO A 100 -3.09 -21.49 -0.01
CA PRO A 100 -3.95 -22.63 -0.29
C PRO A 100 -4.27 -22.72 -1.79
N THR A 101 -4.70 -23.91 -2.21
CA THR A 101 -5.14 -24.14 -3.59
C THR A 101 -6.64 -23.88 -3.72
N VAL A 102 -7.05 -23.10 -4.71
CA VAL A 102 -8.45 -22.72 -4.92
C VAL A 102 -8.89 -23.17 -6.31
N TYR A 103 -9.94 -24.00 -6.37
CA TYR A 103 -10.51 -24.51 -7.61
C TYR A 103 -11.89 -23.92 -7.88
N VAL A 104 -12.12 -23.52 -9.12
CA VAL A 104 -13.47 -23.26 -9.66
C VAL A 104 -13.68 -24.18 -10.85
N ASP A 105 -14.67 -25.07 -10.76
CA ASP A 105 -14.97 -26.06 -11.81
C ASP A 105 -13.74 -26.88 -12.25
N GLY A 106 -12.87 -27.22 -11.29
CA GLY A 106 -11.64 -28.00 -11.52
C GLY A 106 -10.44 -27.19 -12.02
N ILE A 107 -10.57 -25.88 -12.22
CA ILE A 107 -9.49 -24.98 -12.64
C ILE A 107 -8.87 -24.31 -11.41
N ASP A 108 -7.56 -24.44 -11.23
CA ASP A 108 -6.81 -23.70 -10.21
C ASP A 108 -6.76 -22.21 -10.59
N VAL A 109 -7.39 -21.37 -9.76
CA VAL A 109 -7.57 -19.94 -10.04
C VAL A 109 -6.33 -19.09 -9.72
N ASN A 110 -5.37 -19.64 -8.98
CA ASN A 110 -4.16 -18.93 -8.53
C ASN A 110 -2.90 -19.31 -9.33
N ALA A 111 -2.93 -20.40 -10.10
CA ALA A 111 -1.77 -20.94 -10.81
C ALA A 111 -1.06 -19.92 -11.73
N VAL A 112 -1.80 -19.02 -12.38
CA VAL A 112 -1.25 -18.04 -13.34
C VAL A 112 -0.61 -16.82 -12.64
N SER A 113 -0.98 -16.57 -11.38
CA SER A 113 -0.56 -15.39 -10.61
C SER A 113 0.17 -15.75 -9.32
N ALA A 114 0.67 -16.98 -9.20
CA ALA A 114 1.31 -17.50 -8.01
C ALA A 114 2.49 -16.61 -7.57
N ASP A 115 2.55 -16.34 -6.27
CA ASP A 115 3.67 -15.62 -5.68
C ASP A 115 4.96 -16.45 -5.80
N ILE A 116 6.08 -15.77 -6.04
CA ILE A 116 7.40 -16.39 -5.94
C ILE A 116 7.77 -16.43 -4.46
N ILE A 117 7.79 -17.63 -3.89
CA ILE A 117 8.17 -17.90 -2.51
C ILE A 117 9.48 -18.69 -2.56
N ASP A 118 10.55 -18.08 -2.06
CA ASP A 118 11.89 -18.66 -2.06
C ASP A 118 12.10 -19.61 -0.86
N ASP A 119 11.41 -19.39 0.26
CA ASP A 119 11.48 -20.22 1.47
C ASP A 119 10.17 -20.21 2.29
N VAL A 120 9.94 -21.25 3.09
CA VAL A 120 8.81 -21.33 4.03
C VAL A 120 9.35 -21.43 5.46
N ASN A 121 9.02 -20.44 6.28
CA ASN A 121 9.43 -20.37 7.68
C ASN A 121 8.20 -20.17 8.60
N PRO A 122 7.65 -21.23 9.20
CA PRO A 122 6.49 -21.13 10.09
C PRO A 122 6.71 -20.29 11.36
N ASP A 123 7.96 -20.12 11.81
CA ASP A 123 8.29 -19.40 13.04
C ASP A 123 8.37 -17.88 12.84
N GLN A 124 8.40 -17.42 11.58
CA GLN A 124 8.44 -16.00 11.28
C GLN A 124 7.13 -15.31 11.72
N LYS A 125 7.24 -14.07 12.22
CA LYS A 125 6.07 -13.36 12.78
C LYS A 125 5.12 -12.87 11.69
N ALA A 126 5.66 -12.19 10.68
CA ALA A 126 4.93 -11.66 9.54
C ALA A 126 4.53 -12.77 8.54
N ASP A 127 3.45 -12.58 7.80
CA ASP A 127 2.98 -13.58 6.82
C ASP A 127 3.91 -13.69 5.61
N ARG A 128 4.54 -12.58 5.22
CA ARG A 128 5.61 -12.53 4.22
C ARG A 128 6.76 -11.66 4.72
N ILE A 129 7.98 -12.07 4.39
CA ILE A 129 9.18 -11.25 4.58
C ILE A 129 9.93 -11.21 3.26
N ILE A 130 10.17 -10.01 2.74
CA ILE A 130 11.13 -9.82 1.64
C ILE A 130 12.46 -9.41 2.24
N THR A 131 13.53 -10.09 1.85
CA THR A 131 14.92 -9.72 2.17
C THR A 131 15.59 -9.23 0.91
N ASN A 132 16.18 -8.04 0.96
CA ASN A 132 16.89 -7.41 -0.14
C ASN A 132 18.23 -6.88 0.36
N ILE A 133 19.31 -7.21 -0.35
CA ILE A 133 20.67 -6.77 -0.02
C ILE A 133 21.25 -6.04 -1.23
N VAL A 134 21.81 -4.85 -0.99
CA VAL A 134 22.43 -4.00 -2.01
C VAL A 134 23.75 -3.47 -1.47
N ASN A 135 24.86 -3.80 -2.12
CA ASN A 135 26.15 -3.15 -1.88
C ASN A 135 26.17 -1.78 -2.57
N THR A 136 27.02 -0.88 -2.09
CA THR A 136 27.15 0.48 -2.64
C THR A 136 28.61 0.84 -2.85
N SER A 137 28.90 1.76 -3.76
CA SER A 137 30.29 2.16 -4.08
C SER A 137 31.06 2.83 -2.93
N ILE A 138 30.41 3.08 -1.79
CA ILE A 138 31.06 3.60 -0.56
C ILE A 138 31.34 2.50 0.47
N GLY A 139 31.06 1.22 0.15
CA GLY A 139 31.23 0.11 1.09
C GLY A 139 30.12 -0.01 2.15
N LEU A 140 29.02 0.75 2.00
CA LEU A 140 27.87 0.69 2.92
C LEU A 140 26.80 -0.23 2.34
N THR A 141 26.73 -1.47 2.81
CA THR A 141 25.73 -2.44 2.37
C THR A 141 24.39 -2.14 3.04
N MET A 142 23.34 -1.97 2.24
CA MET A 142 21.96 -1.91 2.71
C MET A 142 21.34 -3.30 2.74
N THR A 143 20.93 -3.75 3.93
CA THR A 143 20.02 -4.88 4.10
C THR A 143 18.63 -4.34 4.43
N ARG A 144 17.66 -4.64 3.56
CA ARG A 144 16.27 -4.19 3.69
C ARG A 144 15.36 -5.40 3.88
N LYS A 145 14.63 -5.44 5.00
CA LYS A 145 13.56 -6.40 5.26
C LYS A 145 12.20 -5.72 5.19
N ILE A 146 11.27 -6.32 4.45
CA ILE A 146 9.89 -5.84 4.35
C ILE A 146 8.95 -6.89 4.93
N TYR A 147 8.27 -6.55 6.01
CA TYR A 147 7.32 -7.39 6.71
C TYR A 147 5.89 -7.04 6.29
N ALA A 148 5.15 -8.05 5.82
CA ALA A 148 3.74 -7.94 5.46
C ALA A 148 2.88 -8.83 6.35
N PHE A 149 1.73 -8.30 6.78
CA PHE A 149 0.77 -8.98 7.64
C PHE A 149 -0.56 -9.10 6.93
N THR A 150 -1.32 -10.14 7.26
CA THR A 150 -2.64 -10.43 6.67
C THR A 150 -3.77 -10.39 7.68
N GLN A 151 -3.46 -10.24 8.97
CA GLN A 151 -4.45 -10.04 10.02
C GLN A 151 -5.25 -8.75 9.73
N GLN A 152 -6.58 -8.84 9.85
CA GLN A 152 -7.58 -7.82 9.43
C GLN A 152 -7.39 -6.37 9.92
N TYR A 153 -6.56 -6.13 10.94
CA TYR A 153 -6.23 -4.80 11.47
C TYR A 153 -4.82 -4.32 11.10
N HIS A 154 -4.01 -5.18 10.48
CA HIS A 154 -2.60 -4.96 10.18
C HIS A 154 -2.26 -5.16 8.69
N ASP A 155 -3.26 -5.34 7.82
CA ASP A 155 -3.07 -5.67 6.40
C ASP A 155 -3.11 -4.46 5.45
N ASN A 156 -2.92 -3.26 5.99
CA ASN A 156 -2.89 -1.98 5.26
C ASN A 156 -1.57 -1.19 5.42
N TYR A 157 -0.50 -1.85 5.86
CA TYR A 157 0.86 -1.30 5.89
C TYR A 157 1.92 -2.40 5.72
N PHE A 158 3.13 -1.96 5.36
CA PHE A 158 4.35 -2.76 5.43
C PHE A 158 5.29 -2.14 6.46
N ILE A 159 5.92 -2.96 7.32
CA ILE A 159 7.07 -2.51 8.13
C ILE A 159 8.33 -2.75 7.29
N LYS A 160 9.18 -1.74 7.17
CA LYS A 160 10.44 -1.77 6.43
C LYS A 160 11.58 -1.49 7.39
N GLU A 161 12.44 -2.48 7.58
CA GLU A 161 13.66 -2.39 8.37
C GLU A 161 14.85 -2.26 7.42
N PHE A 162 15.62 -1.19 7.56
CA PHE A 162 16.83 -0.91 6.80
C PHE A 162 18.01 -0.97 7.76
N THR A 163 18.92 -1.91 7.55
CA THR A 163 20.20 -1.97 8.24
C THR A 163 21.30 -1.57 7.26
N PHE A 164 22.06 -0.54 7.60
CA PHE A 164 23.20 -0.08 6.82
C PHE A 164 24.47 -0.50 7.54
N THR A 165 25.25 -1.40 6.95
CA THR A 165 26.49 -1.93 7.52
C THR A 165 27.67 -1.48 6.68
N ASN A 166 28.70 -0.92 7.30
CA ASN A 166 29.96 -0.62 6.62
C ASN A 166 30.75 -1.92 6.43
N THR A 167 30.50 -2.62 5.32
CA THR A 167 31.18 -3.87 4.98
C THR A 167 32.50 -3.62 4.25
N GLY A 168 32.63 -2.44 3.65
CA GLY A 168 33.76 -2.10 2.80
C GLY A 168 33.67 -2.65 1.38
N ASN A 169 32.64 -3.44 1.07
CA ASN A 169 32.45 -4.06 -0.24
C ASN A 169 31.76 -3.08 -1.20
N THR A 170 32.45 -2.71 -2.28
CA THR A 170 32.01 -1.69 -3.23
C THR A 170 31.30 -2.25 -4.45
N ASP A 171 31.24 -3.58 -4.64
CA ASP A 171 30.71 -4.17 -5.87
C ASP A 171 29.91 -5.50 -5.69
N TRP A 172 29.97 -6.40 -6.68
CA TRP A 172 29.24 -7.68 -6.72
C TRP A 172 30.05 -8.89 -6.25
N ASP A 173 31.36 -8.77 -6.13
CA ASP A 173 32.19 -9.88 -5.74
C ASP A 173 32.33 -9.95 -4.21
N ASP A 174 33.09 -10.93 -3.72
CA ASP A 174 33.25 -11.19 -2.30
C ASP A 174 34.57 -10.55 -1.75
N GLU A 175 35.35 -9.86 -2.59
CA GLU A 175 36.51 -9.06 -2.18
C GLU A 175 36.04 -7.81 -1.40
N ILE A 176 36.93 -7.22 -0.61
CA ILE A 176 36.63 -6.05 0.23
C ILE A 176 37.64 -4.97 -0.13
N GLU A 177 37.14 -3.86 -0.65
CA GLU A 177 37.95 -2.79 -1.25
C GLU A 177 38.27 -1.70 -0.24
N LEU A 178 37.35 -1.43 0.69
CA LEU A 178 37.44 -0.35 1.66
C LEU A 178 37.48 -0.88 3.10
N SER A 179 38.17 -0.16 3.98
CA SER A 179 38.22 -0.49 5.41
C SER A 179 38.19 0.74 6.32
N ALA A 180 37.87 1.91 5.77
CA ALA A 180 37.82 3.16 6.50
C ALA A 180 36.49 3.33 7.23
N THR A 181 36.50 4.10 8.31
CA THR A 181 35.28 4.59 8.95
C THR A 181 34.61 5.63 8.04
N LEU A 182 33.30 5.48 7.83
CA LEU A 182 32.49 6.46 7.10
C LEU A 182 31.93 7.48 8.09
N ASN A 183 32.12 8.77 7.83
CA ASN A 183 31.70 9.87 8.70
C ASN A 183 30.62 10.72 8.06
N ASP A 184 29.83 11.42 8.88
CA ASP A 184 28.80 12.36 8.41
C ASP A 184 27.79 11.74 7.42
N ILE A 185 27.44 10.46 7.58
CA ILE A 185 26.53 9.80 6.64
C ILE A 185 25.10 10.32 6.83
N MET A 186 24.53 10.91 5.79
CA MET A 186 23.12 11.26 5.67
C MET A 186 22.43 10.26 4.74
N ILE A 187 21.34 9.66 5.21
CA ILE A 187 20.52 8.71 4.45
C ILE A 187 19.13 9.29 4.33
N GLY A 188 18.64 9.55 3.13
CA GLY A 188 17.33 10.18 2.99
C GLY A 188 16.56 9.76 1.76
N TRP A 189 15.25 9.92 1.84
CA TRP A 189 14.37 9.67 0.71
C TRP A 189 13.22 10.64 0.59
N GLY A 190 12.95 10.99 -0.67
CA GLY A 190 11.79 11.74 -1.13
C GLY A 190 10.78 10.78 -1.74
N THR A 191 9.62 10.62 -1.11
CA THR A 191 8.58 9.69 -1.58
C THR A 191 7.41 10.43 -2.19
N ARG A 192 7.04 10.01 -3.41
CA ARG A 192 5.93 10.56 -4.18
C ARG A 192 4.86 9.51 -4.43
N TYR A 193 3.61 9.95 -4.25
CA TYR A 193 2.41 9.15 -4.50
C TYR A 193 1.49 9.81 -5.52
N SER A 194 0.82 8.99 -6.32
CA SER A 194 -0.27 9.39 -7.22
C SER A 194 -1.59 9.53 -6.46
N CYS A 195 -1.65 8.97 -5.25
CA CYS A 195 -2.84 8.90 -4.40
C CYS A 195 -4.04 8.23 -5.09
N GLY A 196 -3.79 7.28 -6.00
CA GLY A 196 -4.80 6.39 -6.55
C GLY A 196 -4.96 6.55 -8.05
N ARG A 197 -4.64 5.51 -8.81
CA ARG A 197 -4.73 5.48 -10.27
C ARG A 197 -6.15 5.75 -10.78
N GLU A 198 -7.18 5.26 -10.11
CA GLU A 198 -8.59 5.52 -10.44
C GLU A 198 -8.91 7.02 -10.41
N GLY A 199 -8.43 7.72 -9.38
CA GLY A 199 -8.58 9.18 -9.22
C GLY A 199 -8.02 9.99 -10.39
N THR A 200 -6.99 9.47 -11.05
CA THR A 200 -6.34 10.16 -12.17
C THR A 200 -7.28 10.37 -13.36
N PHE A 201 -8.28 9.51 -13.54
CA PHE A 201 -9.27 9.63 -14.61
C PHE A 201 -10.23 10.80 -14.39
N ASN A 202 -10.40 11.23 -13.14
CA ASN A 202 -11.30 12.32 -12.74
C ASN A 202 -10.57 13.63 -12.43
N ILE A 203 -9.28 13.57 -12.07
CA ILE A 203 -8.44 14.76 -11.82
C ILE A 203 -7.75 15.22 -13.11
N GLY A 204 -7.12 14.30 -13.85
CA GLY A 204 -6.34 14.63 -15.05
C GLY A 204 -4.96 15.24 -14.78
N ASP A 205 -4.39 15.87 -15.82
CA ASP A 205 -3.18 16.70 -15.80
C ASP A 205 -2.02 16.19 -14.91
N GLY A 206 -1.57 14.96 -15.15
CA GLY A 206 -0.38 14.47 -14.45
C GLY A 206 -0.57 14.06 -13.01
N GLN A 207 -1.82 13.97 -12.53
CA GLN A 207 -2.09 13.32 -11.24
C GLN A 207 -1.57 11.87 -11.19
N SER A 208 -1.48 11.18 -12.33
CA SER A 208 -0.92 9.82 -12.40
C SER A 208 0.54 9.71 -11.95
N TRP A 209 1.31 10.81 -12.00
CA TRP A 209 2.65 10.89 -11.42
C TRP A 209 2.73 11.81 -10.19
N GLY A 210 1.58 12.16 -9.59
CA GLY A 210 1.50 12.89 -8.32
C GLY A 210 1.66 14.40 -8.43
N LYS A 211 1.42 15.01 -9.60
CA LYS A 211 1.60 16.47 -9.80
C LYS A 211 0.80 17.31 -8.82
N HIS A 212 -0.46 16.95 -8.55
CA HIS A 212 -1.37 17.71 -7.69
C HIS A 212 -1.50 17.10 -6.28
N THR A 213 -0.49 16.38 -5.82
CA THR A 213 -0.50 15.72 -4.51
C THR A 213 -0.08 16.70 -3.41
N TRP A 214 -0.90 16.81 -2.36
CA TRP A 214 -0.49 17.49 -1.13
C TRP A 214 0.30 16.55 -0.24
N VAL A 215 1.15 17.13 0.60
CA VAL A 215 1.87 16.41 1.65
C VAL A 215 1.73 17.16 2.97
N THR A 216 1.79 16.42 4.08
CA THR A 216 1.88 16.99 5.43
C THR A 216 2.75 16.11 6.31
N LYS A 217 3.03 16.58 7.52
CA LYS A 217 3.77 15.84 8.53
C LYS A 217 3.21 16.00 9.95
N ARG A 218 3.63 15.11 10.84
CA ARG A 218 3.29 15.03 12.27
C ARG A 218 4.50 14.50 13.06
N GLY A 219 4.50 14.66 14.38
CA GLY A 219 5.57 14.20 15.27
C GLY A 219 6.65 15.23 15.59
N GLU A 220 6.34 16.52 15.44
CA GLU A 220 7.23 17.61 15.80
C GLU A 220 7.61 17.65 17.29
N ASN A 221 6.82 17.00 18.14
CA ASN A 221 7.02 16.87 19.59
C ASN A 221 7.26 15.41 20.03
N TYR A 222 7.72 14.53 19.14
CA TYR A 222 7.94 13.10 19.43
C TYR A 222 8.81 12.87 20.68
N SER A 223 9.84 13.68 20.89
CA SER A 223 10.75 13.59 22.04
C SER A 223 10.03 13.66 23.40
N ASP A 224 8.91 14.38 23.46
CA ASP A 224 8.13 14.57 24.69
C ASP A 224 7.22 13.36 24.98
N HIS A 225 6.99 12.53 23.97
CA HIS A 225 6.01 11.44 23.96
C HIS A 225 6.64 10.06 23.70
N ILE A 226 7.97 9.94 23.63
CA ILE A 226 8.65 8.67 23.31
C ILE A 226 8.27 7.50 24.24
N ASN A 227 7.87 7.81 25.48
CA ASN A 227 7.45 6.83 26.48
C ASN A 227 5.93 6.69 26.61
N ASP A 228 5.15 7.45 25.85
CA ASP A 228 3.70 7.38 25.89
C ASP A 228 3.21 6.09 25.23
N ILE A 229 2.17 5.50 25.82
CA ILE A 229 1.58 4.26 25.34
C ILE A 229 0.45 4.59 24.37
N ILE A 230 0.48 3.96 23.20
CA ILE A 230 -0.63 3.93 22.24
C ILE A 230 -1.38 2.61 22.47
N ASN A 231 -2.71 2.62 22.49
CA ASN A 231 -3.58 1.43 22.60
C ASN A 231 -4.93 1.72 21.93
N GLU A 232 -5.90 0.80 21.98
CA GLU A 232 -7.21 1.04 21.35
C GLU A 232 -8.07 2.13 22.02
N ASP A 233 -7.76 2.56 23.25
CA ASP A 233 -8.42 3.71 23.89
C ASP A 233 -7.88 5.04 23.36
N ILE A 234 -6.60 5.07 22.96
CA ILE A 234 -5.92 6.24 22.36
C ILE A 234 -5.19 5.79 21.08
N PRO A 235 -5.92 5.42 20.02
CA PRO A 235 -5.31 4.74 18.87
C PRO A 235 -4.77 5.70 17.81
N ILE A 236 -5.19 6.97 17.86
CA ILE A 236 -4.80 8.03 16.94
C ILE A 236 -4.01 9.07 17.74
N VAL A 237 -2.76 9.28 17.34
CA VAL A 237 -1.87 10.26 17.95
C VAL A 237 -1.15 11.06 16.87
N GLU A 238 -0.91 12.34 17.14
CA GLU A 238 -0.22 13.25 16.21
C GLU A 238 1.27 13.41 16.51
N TRP A 239 1.76 12.85 17.62
CA TRP A 239 3.17 12.97 18.02
C TRP A 239 4.07 11.91 17.37
N LEU A 240 3.51 10.94 16.63
CA LEU A 240 4.32 10.02 15.82
C LEU A 240 4.96 10.76 14.64
N ARG A 241 6.26 10.53 14.41
CA ARG A 241 7.05 11.08 13.31
C ARG A 241 6.59 10.48 11.99
N CYS A 242 5.60 11.09 11.34
CA CYS A 242 5.00 10.54 10.13
C CYS A 242 4.66 11.61 9.09
N GLY A 243 4.81 11.26 7.82
CA GLY A 243 4.52 12.13 6.69
C GLY A 243 3.66 11.39 5.67
N PHE A 244 2.63 12.06 5.17
CA PHE A 244 1.63 11.43 4.30
C PHE A 244 1.04 12.41 3.29
N SER A 245 0.36 11.84 2.30
CA SER A 245 -0.06 12.50 1.08
C SER A 245 -1.51 12.17 0.71
N TRP A 246 -2.15 13.07 -0.01
CA TRP A 246 -3.48 12.89 -0.61
C TRP A 246 -3.60 13.67 -1.92
N ALA A 247 -4.56 13.30 -2.76
CA ALA A 247 -4.84 14.01 -4.01
C ALA A 247 -5.45 15.39 -3.73
N GLY A 248 -4.79 16.43 -4.23
CA GLY A 248 -5.19 17.84 -4.09
C GLY A 248 -6.04 18.36 -5.24
N GLN A 249 -6.34 19.66 -5.18
CA GLN A 249 -7.05 20.38 -6.24
C GLN A 249 -6.13 20.59 -7.45
N THR A 250 -6.67 20.57 -8.66
CA THR A 250 -6.00 21.12 -9.86
C THR A 250 -6.69 22.40 -10.30
N THR A 251 -5.92 23.35 -10.82
CA THR A 251 -6.45 24.58 -11.44
C THR A 251 -7.23 24.34 -12.73
N ILE A 252 -7.10 23.17 -13.34
CA ILE A 252 -7.74 22.85 -14.63
C ILE A 252 -9.21 22.47 -14.47
N ASN A 253 -9.57 21.87 -13.32
CA ASN A 253 -10.94 21.48 -13.06
C ASN A 253 -11.77 22.68 -12.58
N SER A 254 -12.92 22.90 -13.22
CA SER A 254 -13.89 23.93 -12.84
C SER A 254 -14.72 23.58 -11.60
N PHE A 255 -14.50 22.40 -11.03
CA PHE A 255 -15.16 21.89 -9.84
C PHE A 255 -14.13 21.56 -8.76
N ASN A 256 -14.58 21.47 -7.52
CA ASN A 256 -13.73 21.00 -6.43
C ASN A 256 -13.48 19.49 -6.60
N ASN A 257 -12.24 19.10 -6.88
CA ASN A 257 -11.91 17.71 -7.24
C ASN A 257 -11.33 16.88 -6.08
N ILE A 258 -11.37 17.38 -4.85
CA ILE A 258 -10.90 16.63 -3.66
C ILE A 258 -11.69 15.32 -3.54
N GLY A 259 -10.99 14.21 -3.30
CA GLY A 259 -11.58 12.86 -3.32
C GLY A 259 -11.80 12.28 -4.73
N ALA A 260 -11.49 13.04 -5.78
CA ALA A 260 -11.68 12.70 -7.19
C ALA A 260 -13.11 12.16 -7.48
N PRO A 261 -14.18 12.96 -7.30
CA PRO A 261 -15.53 12.51 -7.58
C PRO A 261 -15.71 12.22 -9.08
N ASP A 262 -16.33 11.08 -9.43
CA ASP A 262 -16.66 10.75 -10.82
C ASP A 262 -17.88 11.56 -11.31
N ILE A 263 -17.60 12.76 -11.82
CA ILE A 263 -18.63 13.70 -12.29
C ILE A 263 -19.40 13.21 -13.52
N ASN A 264 -18.86 12.24 -14.26
CA ASN A 264 -19.48 11.72 -15.48
C ASN A 264 -20.42 10.53 -15.18
N SER A 265 -20.43 10.06 -13.94
CA SER A 265 -21.28 8.97 -13.48
C SER A 265 -22.06 9.36 -12.21
N ASP A 266 -21.96 8.56 -11.16
CA ASP A 266 -22.72 8.69 -9.92
C ASP A 266 -22.06 9.62 -8.87
N GLY A 267 -20.90 10.20 -9.17
CA GLY A 267 -20.15 11.06 -8.25
C GLY A 267 -19.30 10.32 -7.22
N ARG A 268 -19.21 8.99 -7.27
CA ARG A 268 -18.40 8.20 -6.32
C ARG A 268 -16.97 8.76 -6.22
N LEU A 269 -16.47 8.82 -4.99
CA LEU A 269 -15.08 9.23 -4.72
C LEU A 269 -14.10 8.12 -5.16
N THR A 270 -13.10 8.50 -5.94
CA THR A 270 -12.12 7.58 -6.56
C THR A 270 -10.69 7.74 -6.04
N SER A 271 -10.45 8.75 -5.20
CA SER A 271 -9.18 8.97 -4.49
C SER A 271 -9.45 9.51 -3.07
N PRO A 272 -10.15 8.75 -2.21
CA PRO A 272 -10.54 9.21 -0.87
C PRO A 272 -9.45 9.02 0.21
N HIS A 273 -8.39 8.28 -0.11
CA HIS A 273 -7.43 7.76 0.86
C HIS A 273 -6.18 8.63 0.99
N HIS A 274 -5.47 8.40 2.09
CA HIS A 274 -4.20 9.02 2.41
C HIS A 274 -3.13 7.93 2.49
N VAL A 275 -1.92 8.23 2.02
CA VAL A 275 -0.80 7.28 1.90
C VAL A 275 0.48 7.93 2.39
N GLY A 276 1.32 7.20 3.13
CA GLY A 276 2.54 7.77 3.69
C GLY A 276 3.35 6.80 4.53
N SER A 277 4.30 7.36 5.27
CA SER A 277 5.19 6.60 6.15
C SER A 277 5.25 7.18 7.55
N VAL A 278 5.50 6.32 8.54
CA VAL A 278 5.83 6.66 9.93
C VAL A 278 7.18 6.05 10.29
N VAL A 279 7.99 6.81 11.03
CA VAL A 279 9.26 6.35 11.61
C VAL A 279 8.95 5.63 12.92
N LEU A 280 9.34 4.35 13.00
CA LEU A 280 9.11 3.50 14.17
C LEU A 280 10.35 3.44 15.07
N HIS A 281 11.53 3.45 14.48
CA HIS A 281 12.81 3.35 15.18
C HIS A 281 13.96 3.89 14.34
N VAL A 282 14.90 4.58 14.96
CA VAL A 282 16.21 4.92 14.38
C VAL A 282 17.28 4.73 15.44
N ASP A 283 18.31 3.93 15.17
CA ASP A 283 19.42 3.77 16.11
C ASP A 283 20.08 5.13 16.39
N ASN A 284 20.37 5.39 17.66
CA ASN A 284 21.07 6.60 18.10
C ASN A 284 22.53 6.60 17.68
N SER A 285 23.20 5.44 17.70
CA SER A 285 24.54 5.26 17.16
C SER A 285 24.80 3.77 16.92
N THR A 286 25.95 3.45 16.31
CA THR A 286 26.37 2.05 16.07
C THR A 286 26.56 1.23 17.35
N THR A 287 26.64 1.89 18.51
CA THR A 287 26.80 1.25 19.83
C THR A 287 25.61 1.47 20.75
N ASN A 288 24.66 2.34 20.37
CA ASN A 288 23.43 2.58 21.11
C ASN A 288 22.21 2.38 20.19
N THR A 289 21.58 1.21 20.33
CA THR A 289 20.42 0.80 19.54
C THR A 289 19.09 1.28 20.13
N SER A 290 19.08 2.26 21.03
CA SER A 290 17.83 2.92 21.45
C SER A 290 17.32 3.83 20.35
N ASP A 291 16.00 3.96 20.22
CA ASP A 291 15.40 4.91 19.28
C ASP A 291 15.86 6.36 19.59
N ASP A 292 16.40 7.05 18.59
CA ASP A 292 16.80 8.45 18.70
C ASP A 292 15.60 9.38 18.52
N PRO A 293 15.16 10.10 19.57
CA PRO A 293 14.03 11.02 19.46
C PRO A 293 14.29 12.21 18.53
N ASN A 294 15.56 12.51 18.18
CA ASN A 294 15.93 13.65 17.34
C ASN A 294 15.97 13.31 15.84
N GLN A 295 15.79 12.04 15.48
CA GLN A 295 15.68 11.63 14.08
C GLN A 295 14.22 11.71 13.61
N PRO A 296 13.93 11.87 12.30
CA PRO A 296 14.86 12.21 11.24
C PRO A 296 15.45 13.63 11.41
N ALA A 297 16.74 13.81 11.12
CA ALA A 297 17.40 15.11 11.19
C ALA A 297 16.82 16.16 10.23
N PHE A 298 16.33 15.73 9.06
CA PHE A 298 15.47 16.58 8.22
C PHE A 298 14.14 15.88 7.97
N PHE A 299 13.06 16.59 8.25
CA PHE A 299 11.72 16.07 8.04
C PHE A 299 10.73 17.14 7.59
N GLY A 300 10.18 16.95 6.38
CA GLY A 300 9.29 17.90 5.73
C GLY A 300 8.92 17.50 4.31
N TRP A 301 9.03 18.46 3.39
CA TRP A 301 8.64 18.30 2.00
C TRP A 301 9.67 18.88 1.04
N HIS A 302 9.68 18.38 -0.20
CA HIS A 302 10.50 18.90 -1.29
C HIS A 302 9.76 18.79 -2.63
N ALA A 303 10.02 19.69 -3.56
CA ALA A 303 9.57 19.56 -4.94
C ALA A 303 10.10 18.28 -5.60
N GLY A 304 9.28 17.70 -6.47
CA GLY A 304 9.37 16.30 -6.84
C GLY A 304 10.50 15.94 -7.80
N ASP A 305 10.68 16.70 -8.88
CA ASP A 305 11.65 16.40 -9.94
C ASP A 305 12.88 17.33 -9.92
N THR A 306 12.90 18.32 -9.03
CA THR A 306 14.02 19.25 -8.85
C THR A 306 14.89 18.78 -7.70
N TYR A 307 16.05 18.22 -8.01
CA TYR A 307 17.04 17.74 -7.05
C TYR A 307 18.44 17.72 -7.69
N PRO A 308 19.53 17.72 -6.88
CA PRO A 308 20.89 17.63 -7.39
C PRO A 308 21.11 16.33 -8.18
N ARG A 309 21.65 16.44 -9.40
CA ARG A 309 21.94 15.29 -10.25
C ARG A 309 23.30 14.70 -9.87
N VAL A 310 23.28 13.51 -9.26
CA VAL A 310 24.47 12.73 -8.90
C VAL A 310 24.39 11.33 -9.55
N GLY A 311 25.51 10.60 -9.52
CA GLY A 311 25.55 9.16 -9.81
C GLY A 311 26.44 8.76 -10.98
N ASN A 312 27.04 9.71 -11.71
CA ASN A 312 28.08 9.39 -12.70
C ASN A 312 29.42 9.06 -12.04
N LEU A 313 29.57 9.40 -10.75
CA LEU A 313 30.76 9.12 -9.93
C LEU A 313 32.05 9.66 -10.54
N GLY A 314 32.01 10.89 -11.05
CA GLY A 314 33.17 11.58 -11.61
C GLY A 314 33.32 13.01 -11.06
N PRO A 315 34.48 13.67 -11.26
CA PRO A 315 34.74 15.02 -10.75
C PRO A 315 33.69 16.07 -11.16
N SER A 316 32.98 15.86 -12.28
CA SER A 316 31.87 16.72 -12.70
C SER A 316 30.68 16.73 -11.73
N ASP A 317 30.54 15.71 -10.90
CA ASP A 317 29.44 15.56 -9.94
C ASP A 317 29.72 16.22 -8.58
N GLU A 318 30.98 16.59 -8.26
CA GLU A 318 31.38 17.09 -6.92
C GLU A 318 30.50 18.24 -6.42
N LEU A 319 30.25 19.25 -7.26
CA LEU A 319 29.38 20.37 -6.87
C LEU A 319 27.95 19.92 -6.58
N ASN A 320 27.44 18.92 -7.30
CA ASN A 320 26.11 18.36 -7.05
C ASN A 320 26.10 17.43 -5.83
N MET A 321 27.21 16.79 -5.48
CA MET A 321 27.35 16.00 -4.26
C MET A 321 27.31 16.90 -3.01
N VAL A 322 27.96 18.08 -3.05
CA VAL A 322 27.83 19.11 -1.99
C VAL A 322 26.36 19.53 -1.84
N LYS A 323 25.71 19.90 -2.95
CA LYS A 323 24.30 20.30 -2.95
C LYS A 323 23.36 19.20 -2.46
N LEU A 324 23.67 17.94 -2.78
CA LEU A 324 22.91 16.79 -2.28
C LEU A 324 23.04 16.68 -0.77
N TYR A 325 24.27 16.75 -0.25
CA TYR A 325 24.52 16.73 1.19
C TYR A 325 23.76 17.85 1.90
N ASP A 326 23.82 19.08 1.38
CA ASP A 326 23.09 20.24 1.93
C ASP A 326 21.57 20.01 1.92
N MET A 327 21.02 19.47 0.84
CA MET A 327 19.61 19.11 0.71
C MET A 327 19.19 18.07 1.75
N LEU A 328 19.98 17.01 1.90
CA LEU A 328 19.76 15.98 2.90
C LEU A 328 19.88 16.54 4.33
N SER A 329 20.75 17.52 4.54
CA SER A 329 20.95 18.23 5.82
C SER A 329 19.90 19.32 6.09
N GLY A 330 18.86 19.41 5.26
CA GLY A 330 17.70 20.29 5.50
C GLY A 330 17.76 21.65 4.82
N THR A 331 18.64 21.85 3.83
CA THR A 331 18.63 23.04 2.96
C THR A 331 17.98 22.70 1.62
N PRO A 332 16.70 23.03 1.40
CA PRO A 332 16.00 22.64 0.18
C PRO A 332 16.73 23.08 -1.09
N PHE A 333 16.84 22.17 -2.06
CA PHE A 333 17.52 22.47 -3.31
C PHE A 333 16.72 23.52 -4.09
N GLU A 334 17.40 24.57 -4.53
CA GLU A 334 16.79 25.76 -5.17
C GLU A 334 15.71 26.46 -4.31
N GLY A 335 15.66 26.19 -3.01
CA GLY A 335 14.64 26.72 -2.11
C GLY A 335 13.26 26.08 -2.27
N LEU A 336 13.17 24.93 -2.94
CA LEU A 336 11.90 24.26 -3.28
C LEU A 336 11.52 23.16 -2.28
N GLY A 337 11.45 23.53 -1.01
CA GLY A 337 11.06 22.62 0.08
C GLY A 337 10.98 23.33 1.42
N GLY A 338 10.63 22.58 2.45
CA GLY A 338 10.47 23.13 3.80
C GLY A 338 10.23 22.06 4.85
N SER A 339 10.40 22.44 6.12
CA SER A 339 10.09 21.62 7.29
C SER A 339 8.77 21.99 7.95
N ASP A 340 7.97 22.83 7.31
CA ASP A 340 6.64 23.22 7.76
C ASP A 340 5.57 22.19 7.31
N ARG A 341 4.35 22.32 7.85
CA ARG A 341 3.19 21.57 7.37
C ARG A 341 2.62 22.30 6.16
N LEU A 342 3.15 21.99 4.98
CA LEU A 342 2.88 22.71 3.72
C LEU A 342 1.40 23.04 3.50
N ASP A 343 0.50 22.07 3.73
CA ASP A 343 -0.93 22.27 3.58
C ASP A 343 -1.49 23.31 4.56
N GLU A 344 -1.13 23.23 5.83
CA GLU A 344 -1.58 24.16 6.88
C GLU A 344 -0.95 25.55 6.71
N THR A 345 0.33 25.64 6.33
CA THR A 345 1.01 26.92 6.06
C THR A 345 0.35 27.68 4.92
N ILE A 346 0.00 26.98 3.83
CA ILE A 346 -0.56 27.61 2.63
C ILE A 346 -2.06 27.90 2.78
N MET A 347 -2.81 27.00 3.43
CA MET A 347 -4.28 27.05 3.45
C MET A 347 -4.87 27.61 4.74
N GLY A 348 -4.07 27.70 5.82
CA GLY A 348 -4.54 28.16 7.12
C GLY A 348 -5.52 27.17 7.77
N SER A 349 -6.67 27.68 8.23
CA SER A 349 -7.66 26.90 8.99
C SER A 349 -9.10 27.22 8.58
N GLY A 350 -10.06 26.52 9.19
CA GLY A 350 -11.50 26.74 8.99
C GLY A 350 -11.99 26.40 7.58
N ASP A 351 -12.99 27.13 7.11
CA ASP A 351 -13.63 26.87 5.80
C ASP A 351 -12.68 27.00 4.61
N ILE A 352 -11.66 27.87 4.69
CA ILE A 352 -10.65 28.03 3.62
C ILE A 352 -9.86 26.72 3.47
N TYR A 353 -9.37 26.19 4.60
CA TYR A 353 -8.68 24.91 4.65
C TYR A 353 -9.57 23.77 4.14
N MET A 354 -10.84 23.75 4.58
CA MET A 354 -11.78 22.68 4.25
C MET A 354 -12.28 22.71 2.80
N ILE A 355 -12.43 23.89 2.20
CA ILE A 355 -12.67 24.03 0.75
C ILE A 355 -11.50 23.46 -0.05
N HIS A 356 -10.29 23.65 0.45
CA HIS A 356 -9.07 23.08 -0.10
C HIS A 356 -8.86 23.36 -1.60
N GLY A 357 -9.08 24.62 -2.01
CA GLY A 357 -9.15 25.03 -3.42
C GLY A 357 -7.82 25.39 -4.10
N THR A 358 -6.67 25.25 -3.44
CA THR A 358 -5.35 25.59 -3.99
C THR A 358 -4.71 24.36 -4.61
N ASP A 359 -4.11 24.55 -5.79
CA ASP A 359 -3.34 23.52 -6.49
C ASP A 359 -1.90 23.48 -5.97
N PRO A 360 -1.45 22.37 -5.35
CA PRO A 360 -0.15 22.31 -4.70
C PRO A 360 1.01 22.49 -5.70
N PHE A 361 0.84 22.06 -6.96
CA PHE A 361 1.82 22.27 -8.01
C PHE A 361 2.20 23.75 -8.17
N THR A 362 1.24 24.66 -8.01
CA THR A 362 1.45 26.10 -8.26
C THR A 362 2.33 26.80 -7.20
N ILE A 363 2.59 26.12 -6.07
CA ILE A 363 3.44 26.64 -4.99
C ILE A 363 4.90 26.70 -5.43
N HIS A 364 5.35 25.68 -6.16
CA HIS A 364 6.76 25.49 -6.53
C HIS A 364 6.99 25.31 -8.03
N ASN A 365 5.92 25.11 -8.83
CA ASN A 365 5.95 24.96 -10.30
C ASN A 365 6.82 23.78 -10.81
N ASP A 366 6.93 22.71 -10.02
CA ASP A 366 7.65 21.47 -10.39
C ASP A 366 6.64 20.41 -10.85
N ALA A 367 6.72 20.00 -12.12
CA ALA A 367 5.74 19.07 -12.72
C ALA A 367 5.74 17.68 -12.07
N GLY A 368 6.80 17.36 -11.33
CA GLY A 368 6.91 16.21 -10.44
C GLY A 368 6.11 16.34 -9.14
N GLY A 369 5.37 17.42 -8.90
CA GLY A 369 4.57 17.58 -7.69
C GLY A 369 5.43 17.67 -6.42
N THR A 370 4.90 17.21 -5.29
CA THR A 370 5.56 17.32 -3.98
C THR A 370 5.87 15.95 -3.38
N ASN A 371 7.06 15.81 -2.80
CA ASN A 371 7.50 14.62 -2.08
C ASN A 371 7.42 14.88 -0.56
N VAL A 372 7.08 13.84 0.22
CA VAL A 372 7.45 13.78 1.64
C VAL A 372 8.94 13.47 1.70
N MET A 373 9.71 14.27 2.44
CA MET A 373 11.16 14.11 2.57
C MET A 373 11.53 13.74 4.01
N MET A 374 12.21 12.60 4.17
CA MET A 374 12.74 12.10 5.45
C MET A 374 14.22 11.81 5.28
N THR A 375 15.07 12.42 6.11
CA THR A 375 16.51 12.19 6.13
C THR A 375 17.02 11.90 7.53
N TYR A 376 17.83 10.85 7.65
CA TYR A 376 18.44 10.34 8.86
C TYR A 376 19.94 10.61 8.90
N GLY A 377 20.48 10.79 10.09
CA GLY A 377 21.91 11.05 10.33
C GLY A 377 22.16 12.42 10.98
N PRO A 378 23.39 12.96 10.93
CA PRO A 378 24.58 12.31 10.42
C PRO A 378 24.98 11.10 11.28
N PHE A 379 25.44 10.02 10.64
CA PHE A 379 25.98 8.84 11.31
C PHE A 379 27.49 8.71 11.07
N THR A 380 28.20 8.20 12.07
CA THR A 380 29.56 7.67 11.92
C THR A 380 29.48 6.15 12.03
N ILE A 381 29.95 5.43 11.01
CA ILE A 381 29.85 3.98 10.93
C ILE A 381 31.23 3.37 10.66
N GLY A 382 31.81 2.75 11.68
CA GLY A 382 33.09 2.03 11.57
C GLY A 382 32.97 0.71 10.80
N PRO A 383 34.09 0.10 10.40
CA PRO A 383 34.07 -1.19 9.70
C PRO A 383 33.32 -2.27 10.50
N ASN A 384 32.39 -2.96 9.83
CA ASN A 384 31.46 -3.97 10.38
C ASN A 384 30.46 -3.45 11.42
N GLU A 385 30.37 -2.14 11.62
CA GLU A 385 29.32 -1.53 12.42
C GLU A 385 28.07 -1.24 11.56
N SER A 386 26.93 -1.07 12.23
CA SER A 386 25.63 -0.89 11.57
C SER A 386 24.76 0.16 12.25
N ILE A 387 23.87 0.78 11.46
CA ILE A 387 22.73 1.57 11.92
C ILE A 387 21.44 0.96 11.36
N THR A 388 20.40 0.89 12.18
CA THR A 388 19.06 0.41 11.81
C THR A 388 18.06 1.56 11.79
N ILE A 389 17.26 1.60 10.73
CA ILE A 389 16.14 2.52 10.53
C ILE A 389 14.89 1.67 10.24
N VAL A 390 13.81 1.88 10.98
CA VAL A 390 12.54 1.17 10.79
C VAL A 390 11.43 2.17 10.49
N GLU A 391 10.77 1.97 9.36
CA GLU A 391 9.57 2.72 8.95
C GLU A 391 8.39 1.77 8.79
N ALA A 392 7.17 2.29 8.87
CA ALA A 392 6.01 1.64 8.25
C ALA A 392 5.43 2.52 7.14
N GLU A 393 5.23 1.94 5.95
CA GLU A 393 4.55 2.58 4.83
C GLU A 393 3.12 2.02 4.75
N GLY A 394 2.14 2.91 4.86
CA GLY A 394 0.73 2.53 5.01
C GLY A 394 -0.21 3.41 4.21
N ILE A 395 -1.46 2.95 4.15
CA ILE A 395 -2.54 3.61 3.42
C ILE A 395 -3.88 3.35 4.10
N ASN A 396 -4.74 4.37 4.17
CA ASN A 396 -6.08 4.22 4.70
C ASN A 396 -7.03 5.34 4.24
N GLY A 397 -8.33 5.13 4.38
CA GLY A 397 -9.35 6.10 3.99
C GLY A 397 -10.77 5.54 4.04
N LEU A 398 -11.68 6.25 3.39
CA LEU A 398 -13.09 5.86 3.34
C LEU A 398 -13.30 4.48 2.70
N SER A 399 -14.22 3.71 3.28
CA SER A 399 -14.73 2.48 2.65
C SER A 399 -15.41 2.77 1.30
N ARG A 400 -15.46 1.77 0.41
CA ARG A 400 -16.12 1.87 -0.89
C ARG A 400 -17.58 2.36 -0.77
N ASP A 401 -18.34 1.80 0.16
CA ASP A 401 -19.75 2.17 0.40
C ASP A 401 -19.88 3.65 0.81
N LYS A 402 -18.97 4.14 1.67
CA LYS A 402 -18.93 5.56 2.02
C LYS A 402 -18.54 6.45 0.85
N CYS A 403 -17.64 6.01 -0.03
CA CYS A 403 -17.30 6.76 -1.24
C CYS A 403 -18.51 6.93 -2.17
N GLU A 404 -19.37 5.92 -2.26
CA GLU A 404 -20.62 5.97 -3.02
C GLU A 404 -21.65 6.88 -2.33
N GLU A 405 -21.91 6.68 -1.04
CA GLU A 405 -22.85 7.48 -0.25
C GLU A 405 -22.54 8.98 -0.31
N ILE A 406 -21.30 9.36 0.03
CA ILE A 406 -20.88 10.76 0.09
C ILE A 406 -20.79 11.37 -1.31
N GLY A 407 -20.22 10.61 -2.26
CA GLY A 407 -20.07 11.04 -3.64
C GLY A 407 -21.40 11.33 -4.33
N GLN A 408 -22.37 10.42 -4.20
CA GLN A 408 -23.71 10.57 -4.76
C GLN A 408 -24.44 11.77 -4.14
N ARG A 409 -24.36 11.96 -2.82
CA ARG A 409 -24.97 13.12 -2.16
C ARG A 409 -24.38 14.43 -2.66
N TRP A 410 -23.05 14.50 -2.83
CA TRP A 410 -22.37 15.67 -3.40
C TRP A 410 -22.80 15.90 -4.86
N LYS A 411 -22.91 14.83 -5.66
CA LYS A 411 -23.29 14.91 -7.08
C LYS A 411 -24.68 15.49 -7.29
N ILE A 412 -25.67 15.09 -6.47
CA ILE A 412 -27.02 15.65 -6.51
C ILE A 412 -26.99 17.17 -6.35
N ALA A 413 -26.21 17.68 -5.38
CA ALA A 413 -26.08 19.12 -5.14
C ALA A 413 -25.14 19.84 -6.14
N TYR A 414 -24.27 19.09 -6.81
CA TYR A 414 -23.45 19.61 -7.90
C TYR A 414 -24.29 19.82 -9.16
N ASP A 415 -25.15 18.86 -9.51
CA ASP A 415 -26.02 18.93 -10.69
C ASP A 415 -27.24 19.85 -10.50
N ASN A 416 -27.71 19.99 -9.27
CA ASN A 416 -28.85 20.83 -8.92
C ASN A 416 -28.42 21.98 -8.01
N SER A 417 -28.28 23.18 -8.58
CA SER A 417 -27.92 24.40 -7.84
C SER A 417 -28.95 24.82 -6.77
N ASN A 418 -30.17 24.26 -6.78
CA ASN A 418 -31.18 24.54 -5.74
C ASN A 418 -31.04 23.63 -4.50
N ASP A 419 -30.27 22.55 -4.58
CA ASP A 419 -30.01 21.69 -3.44
C ASP A 419 -28.88 22.27 -2.58
N ASN A 420 -29.28 22.99 -1.55
CA ASN A 420 -28.39 23.69 -0.63
C ASN A 420 -28.17 22.93 0.70
N GLY A 421 -28.53 21.64 0.77
CA GLY A 421 -28.42 20.85 2.00
C GLY A 421 -29.69 20.83 2.85
N PRO A 422 -29.58 20.59 4.18
CA PRO A 422 -28.35 20.52 4.95
C PRO A 422 -27.52 19.27 4.61
N PHE A 423 -26.20 19.40 4.73
CA PHE A 423 -25.25 18.30 4.57
C PHE A 423 -24.64 17.94 5.93
N THR A 424 -24.69 16.67 6.31
CA THR A 424 -24.17 16.20 7.62
C THR A 424 -22.68 15.89 7.53
N LEU A 425 -21.89 16.53 8.40
CA LEU A 425 -20.45 16.36 8.52
C LEU A 425 -20.10 15.11 9.34
N PRO A 426 -18.84 14.62 9.30
CA PRO A 426 -18.43 13.44 10.07
C PRO A 426 -18.65 13.55 11.59
N ASN A 427 -18.55 14.77 12.14
CA ASN A 427 -18.79 15.05 13.56
C ASN A 427 -20.28 15.20 13.93
N GLY A 428 -21.20 15.06 12.96
CA GLY A 428 -22.64 15.23 13.13
C GLY A 428 -23.16 16.66 12.97
N GLU A 429 -22.27 17.66 12.81
CA GLU A 429 -22.68 19.03 12.49
C GLU A 429 -23.21 19.14 11.06
N GLN A 430 -23.78 20.30 10.70
CA GLN A 430 -24.35 20.53 9.38
C GLN A 430 -23.71 21.73 8.68
N THR A 431 -23.59 21.63 7.36
CA THR A 431 -23.21 22.74 6.47
C THR A 431 -24.20 22.86 5.32
N ASN A 432 -24.23 24.03 4.68
CA ASN A 432 -24.94 24.25 3.42
C ASN A 432 -24.00 24.27 2.21
N ASN A 433 -22.70 24.00 2.43
CA ASN A 433 -21.70 23.96 1.36
C ASN A 433 -21.35 22.50 1.03
N LYS A 434 -21.78 22.05 -0.15
CA LYS A 434 -21.51 20.68 -0.65
C LYS A 434 -20.01 20.33 -0.67
N ASN A 435 -19.13 21.28 -0.98
CA ASN A 435 -17.70 21.00 -1.06
C ASN A 435 -17.08 20.82 0.32
N ILE A 436 -17.48 21.65 1.30
CA ILE A 436 -17.09 21.47 2.71
C ILE A 436 -17.56 20.09 3.20
N TYR A 437 -18.79 19.70 2.89
CA TYR A 437 -19.31 18.36 3.22
C TYR A 437 -18.42 17.24 2.68
N LYS A 438 -18.22 17.19 1.36
CA LYS A 438 -17.44 16.14 0.71
C LYS A 438 -16.00 16.11 1.25
N ASN A 439 -15.35 17.26 1.36
CA ASN A 439 -13.95 17.36 1.78
C ASN A 439 -13.77 16.97 3.25
N SER A 440 -14.72 17.33 4.12
CA SER A 440 -14.69 16.91 5.53
C SER A 440 -14.68 15.39 5.65
N TRP A 441 -15.48 14.69 4.84
CA TRP A 441 -15.47 13.23 4.79
C TRP A 441 -14.16 12.67 4.22
N VAL A 442 -13.61 13.24 3.14
CA VAL A 442 -12.31 12.82 2.59
C VAL A 442 -11.19 12.98 3.63
N PHE A 443 -11.19 14.06 4.41
CA PHE A 443 -10.15 14.33 5.41
C PHE A 443 -10.25 13.51 6.69
N THR A 444 -11.33 12.74 6.91
CA THR A 444 -11.28 11.63 7.89
C THR A 444 -10.23 10.56 7.51
N GLY A 445 -9.74 10.58 6.27
CA GLY A 445 -8.57 9.80 5.86
C GLY A 445 -7.30 10.15 6.63
N LYS A 446 -7.17 11.38 7.16
CA LYS A 446 -6.06 11.77 8.06
C LYS A 446 -6.11 10.98 9.37
N ASP A 447 -7.28 10.91 10.00
CA ASP A 447 -7.49 10.10 11.19
C ASP A 447 -7.21 8.61 10.91
N SER A 448 -7.67 8.14 9.75
CA SER A 448 -7.53 6.76 9.32
C SER A 448 -6.05 6.36 9.10
N ILE A 449 -5.23 7.22 8.48
CA ILE A 449 -3.80 6.93 8.29
C ILE A 449 -3.03 7.02 9.60
N LEU A 450 -3.39 7.94 10.50
CA LEU A 450 -2.78 8.01 11.83
C LEU A 450 -3.14 6.78 12.68
N LEU A 451 -4.35 6.24 12.57
CA LEU A 451 -4.73 4.95 13.16
C LEU A 451 -3.85 3.80 12.63
N THR A 452 -3.60 3.78 11.31
CA THR A 452 -2.68 2.80 10.69
C THR A 452 -1.28 2.91 11.28
N PHE A 453 -0.76 4.12 11.42
CA PHE A 453 0.57 4.34 12.00
C PHE A 453 0.64 3.98 13.48
N GLY A 454 -0.40 4.28 14.26
CA GLY A 454 -0.51 3.82 15.65
C GLY A 454 -0.48 2.30 15.76
N ARG A 455 -1.21 1.58 14.89
CA ARG A 455 -1.17 0.11 14.83
C ARG A 455 0.17 -0.43 14.38
N ALA A 456 0.86 0.23 13.46
CA ALA A 456 2.21 -0.15 13.04
C ALA A 456 3.22 -0.01 14.18
N LYS A 457 3.18 1.10 14.93
CA LYS A 457 4.02 1.31 16.12
C LYS A 457 3.79 0.23 17.18
N ARG A 458 2.53 -0.05 17.54
CA ARG A 458 2.21 -1.09 18.54
C ARG A 458 2.60 -2.49 18.09
N ASN A 459 2.46 -2.79 16.80
CA ASN A 459 2.92 -4.06 16.23
C ASN A 459 4.45 -4.18 16.37
N PHE A 460 5.19 -3.15 15.98
CA PHE A 460 6.65 -3.12 16.10
C PHE A 460 7.13 -3.20 17.55
N ASP A 461 6.56 -2.40 18.46
CA ASP A 461 6.91 -2.37 19.89
C ASP A 461 6.65 -3.73 20.57
N ASN A 462 5.64 -4.47 20.10
CA ASN A 462 5.35 -5.82 20.56
C ASN A 462 6.19 -6.90 19.85
N GLY A 463 7.33 -6.55 19.24
CA GLY A 463 8.21 -7.48 18.54
C GLY A 463 7.53 -8.18 17.35
N MET A 464 6.56 -7.52 16.74
CA MET A 464 5.69 -8.03 15.68
C MET A 464 4.83 -9.24 16.08
N ALA A 465 4.67 -9.51 17.38
CA ALA A 465 3.95 -10.66 17.91
C ALA A 465 2.45 -10.38 18.12
N ILE A 466 1.76 -9.87 17.10
CA ILE A 466 0.31 -9.62 17.16
C ILE A 466 -0.50 -10.92 17.27
N PRO A 467 -1.69 -10.90 17.93
CA PRO A 467 -2.64 -12.00 17.89
C PRO A 467 -2.92 -12.46 16.45
N GLN A 468 -2.92 -13.77 16.24
CA GLN A 468 -3.01 -14.37 14.91
C GLN A 468 -4.41 -14.93 14.64
N PRO A 469 -4.95 -14.76 13.43
CA PRO A 469 -6.10 -15.54 13.00
C PRO A 469 -5.69 -17.00 12.77
N PRO A 470 -6.65 -17.95 12.75
CA PRO A 470 -6.40 -19.28 12.21
C PRO A 470 -5.88 -19.23 10.78
N GLN A 471 -5.11 -20.24 10.37
CA GLN A 471 -4.74 -20.39 8.95
C GLN A 471 -5.97 -20.70 8.08
N PRO A 472 -6.02 -20.26 6.82
CA PRO A 472 -7.10 -20.65 5.91
C PRO A 472 -7.10 -22.17 5.64
N PRO A 473 -8.21 -22.74 5.16
CA PRO A 473 -8.22 -24.13 4.69
C PRO A 473 -7.23 -24.33 3.54
N ILE A 474 -6.51 -25.47 3.53
CA ILE A 474 -5.44 -25.73 2.54
C ILE A 474 -5.95 -25.89 1.09
N ILE A 475 -7.22 -26.22 0.93
CA ILE A 475 -7.89 -26.35 -0.36
C ILE A 475 -9.32 -25.84 -0.25
N PHE A 476 -9.78 -25.13 -1.29
CA PHE A 476 -11.17 -24.68 -1.43
C PHE A 476 -11.66 -24.96 -2.85
N ASN A 477 -12.76 -25.69 -2.97
CA ASN A 477 -13.38 -26.07 -4.24
C ASN A 477 -14.76 -25.45 -4.36
N VAL A 478 -15.00 -24.77 -5.48
CA VAL A 478 -16.31 -24.27 -5.90
C VAL A 478 -16.71 -24.96 -7.19
N THR A 479 -17.82 -25.70 -7.18
CA THR A 479 -18.32 -26.46 -8.32
C THR A 479 -19.72 -26.01 -8.70
N SER A 480 -19.84 -25.50 -9.91
CA SER A 480 -21.10 -25.12 -10.56
C SER A 480 -22.01 -26.34 -10.72
N GLY A 481 -23.19 -26.31 -10.11
CA GLY A 481 -24.20 -27.36 -10.22
C GLY A 481 -25.47 -26.90 -10.93
N GLY A 482 -26.45 -27.80 -11.08
CA GLY A 482 -27.68 -27.50 -11.82
C GLY A 482 -28.73 -26.70 -11.02
N ASP A 483 -28.87 -27.04 -9.74
CA ASP A 483 -29.85 -26.46 -8.80
C ASP A 483 -29.19 -25.79 -7.58
N ARG A 484 -27.88 -25.97 -7.41
CA ARG A 484 -27.05 -25.38 -6.35
C ARG A 484 -25.62 -25.23 -6.81
N ILE A 485 -24.83 -24.41 -6.13
CA ILE A 485 -23.36 -24.40 -6.25
C ILE A 485 -22.81 -25.20 -5.07
N TYR A 486 -21.90 -26.14 -5.34
CA TYR A 486 -21.29 -27.01 -4.33
C TYR A 486 -19.96 -26.40 -3.88
N LEU A 487 -19.81 -26.19 -2.58
CA LEU A 487 -18.60 -25.67 -1.98
C LEU A 487 -18.04 -26.72 -1.03
N SER A 488 -16.76 -27.01 -1.15
CA SER A 488 -16.08 -27.94 -0.24
C SER A 488 -14.66 -27.47 0.05
N TRP A 489 -14.14 -27.81 1.23
CA TRP A 489 -12.80 -27.40 1.65
C TRP A 489 -12.11 -28.48 2.46
N GLY A 490 -10.78 -28.43 2.46
CA GLY A 490 -9.96 -29.20 3.38
C GLY A 490 -9.91 -28.55 4.76
N PRO A 491 -9.46 -29.28 5.80
CA PRO A 491 -9.29 -28.69 7.12
C PRO A 491 -8.24 -27.58 7.11
N SER A 492 -8.47 -26.54 7.90
CA SER A 492 -7.45 -25.57 8.30
C SER A 492 -6.39 -26.29 9.12
N PRO A 493 -5.09 -25.97 8.92
CA PRO A 493 -4.03 -26.41 9.82
C PRO A 493 -4.26 -26.03 11.29
N SER A 494 -5.08 -25.00 11.55
CA SER A 494 -5.44 -24.50 12.88
C SER A 494 -6.67 -25.18 13.49
N GLU A 495 -7.31 -26.18 12.86
CA GLU A 495 -8.52 -26.81 13.42
C GLU A 495 -8.31 -27.43 14.82
N THR A 496 -7.07 -27.78 15.17
CA THR A 496 -6.72 -28.33 16.49
C THR A 496 -6.43 -27.27 17.54
N ASP A 497 -6.38 -25.99 17.17
CA ASP A 497 -6.07 -24.91 18.09
C ASP A 497 -7.25 -24.69 19.06
N PRO A 498 -7.01 -24.47 20.37
CA PRO A 498 -8.09 -24.35 21.37
C PRO A 498 -9.07 -23.19 21.11
N ASP A 499 -8.66 -22.16 20.38
CA ASP A 499 -9.46 -21.00 20.04
C ASP A 499 -10.17 -21.12 18.69
N PHE A 500 -9.91 -22.16 17.90
CA PHE A 500 -10.54 -22.37 16.60
C PHE A 500 -12.07 -22.51 16.72
N ALA A 501 -12.81 -21.70 15.97
CA ALA A 501 -14.27 -21.61 16.10
C ALA A 501 -15.03 -22.14 14.88
N GLY A 502 -14.44 -22.11 13.68
CA GLY A 502 -15.05 -22.68 12.49
C GLY A 502 -14.74 -21.93 11.20
N TYR A 503 -15.68 -21.98 10.26
CA TYR A 503 -15.55 -21.39 8.94
C TYR A 503 -16.71 -20.47 8.58
N LYS A 504 -16.41 -19.45 7.78
CA LYS A 504 -17.40 -18.59 7.13
C LYS A 504 -17.19 -18.55 5.64
N ILE A 505 -18.28 -18.57 4.87
CA ILE A 505 -18.24 -18.41 3.42
C ILE A 505 -18.99 -17.14 3.04
N PHE A 506 -18.37 -16.40 2.14
CA PHE A 506 -18.89 -15.17 1.61
C PHE A 506 -19.05 -15.26 0.10
N ARG A 507 -20.05 -14.56 -0.44
CA ARG A 507 -20.40 -14.59 -1.86
C ARG A 507 -20.62 -13.21 -2.43
N ALA A 508 -20.07 -12.96 -3.62
CA ALA A 508 -20.34 -11.79 -4.45
C ALA A 508 -21.14 -12.19 -5.70
N LEU A 509 -21.92 -11.22 -6.21
CA LEU A 509 -22.73 -11.34 -7.42
C LEU A 509 -22.10 -10.54 -8.57
N GLY A 510 -22.03 -11.16 -9.76
CA GLY A 510 -21.73 -10.52 -11.04
C GLY A 510 -20.24 -10.26 -11.28
N LYS A 511 -19.52 -9.70 -10.31
CA LYS A 511 -18.09 -9.35 -10.44
C LYS A 511 -17.29 -9.67 -9.19
N VAL A 512 -15.97 -9.81 -9.35
CA VAL A 512 -15.04 -10.19 -8.27
C VAL A 512 -14.71 -9.03 -7.32
N ASP A 513 -14.81 -7.79 -7.80
CA ASP A 513 -14.43 -6.53 -7.14
C ASP A 513 -15.67 -5.79 -6.61
N THR A 514 -16.46 -6.46 -5.78
CA THR A 514 -17.70 -5.94 -5.20
C THR A 514 -17.85 -6.38 -3.74
N THR A 515 -18.92 -5.95 -3.09
CA THR A 515 -19.30 -6.39 -1.75
C THR A 515 -19.64 -7.88 -1.74
N TYR A 516 -19.18 -8.59 -0.71
CA TYR A 516 -19.49 -10.00 -0.49
C TYR A 516 -20.35 -10.15 0.76
N ASP A 517 -21.40 -10.94 0.66
CA ASP A 517 -22.31 -11.25 1.77
C ASP A 517 -21.93 -12.58 2.42
N GLU A 518 -22.00 -12.66 3.76
CA GLU A 518 -21.88 -13.93 4.49
C GLU A 518 -23.10 -14.81 4.18
N ILE A 519 -22.87 -16.02 3.66
CA ILE A 519 -23.94 -16.96 3.30
C ILE A 519 -23.88 -18.27 4.10
N PHE A 520 -22.80 -18.48 4.85
CA PHE A 520 -22.60 -19.64 5.70
C PHE A 520 -21.66 -19.29 6.85
N SER A 521 -21.99 -19.85 8.02
CA SER A 521 -21.14 -19.88 9.21
C SER A 521 -21.36 -21.24 9.89
N GLY A 522 -20.28 -22.00 10.09
CA GLY A 522 -20.36 -23.38 10.56
C GLY A 522 -19.22 -23.79 11.46
N TRP A 523 -19.49 -24.78 12.31
CA TRP A 523 -18.54 -25.38 13.26
C TRP A 523 -17.47 -26.24 12.56
N PRO A 524 -16.36 -26.56 13.24
CA PRO A 524 -15.33 -27.46 12.72
C PRO A 524 -15.92 -28.82 12.30
N GLY A 525 -15.33 -29.46 11.30
CA GLY A 525 -15.76 -30.79 10.83
C GLY A 525 -16.96 -30.82 9.87
N THR A 526 -17.43 -29.66 9.39
CA THR A 526 -18.39 -29.58 8.28
C THR A 526 -17.66 -29.12 7.02
N PRO A 527 -17.09 -30.01 6.18
CA PRO A 527 -16.21 -29.61 5.06
C PRO A 527 -16.97 -29.25 3.77
N VAL A 528 -18.29 -29.08 3.83
CA VAL A 528 -19.15 -28.87 2.67
C VAL A 528 -20.26 -27.86 2.97
N PHE A 529 -20.61 -27.08 1.96
CA PHE A 529 -21.77 -26.20 1.95
C PHE A 529 -22.39 -26.17 0.55
N GLU A 530 -23.72 -26.14 0.50
CA GLU A 530 -24.47 -26.09 -0.75
C GLU A 530 -25.22 -24.76 -0.85
N ASP A 531 -24.78 -23.89 -1.75
CA ASP A 531 -25.47 -22.63 -2.01
C ASP A 531 -26.69 -22.87 -2.91
N ILE A 532 -27.83 -23.12 -2.26
CA ILE A 532 -29.14 -23.27 -2.90
C ILE A 532 -29.85 -21.93 -3.14
N THR A 533 -29.25 -20.82 -2.70
CA THR A 533 -29.82 -19.47 -2.83
C THR A 533 -29.35 -18.75 -4.08
N ALA A 534 -28.34 -19.30 -4.76
CA ALA A 534 -27.90 -18.85 -6.06
C ALA A 534 -29.07 -18.85 -7.07
N ILE A 535 -29.07 -17.88 -7.97
CA ILE A 535 -30.08 -17.67 -8.99
C ILE A 535 -29.44 -17.92 -10.36
N ARG A 536 -30.16 -18.59 -11.25
CA ARG A 536 -29.67 -18.89 -12.60
C ARG A 536 -29.43 -17.61 -13.40
N GLY A 537 -28.38 -17.64 -14.21
CA GLY A 537 -28.01 -16.54 -15.11
C GLY A 537 -26.98 -15.58 -14.53
N PHE A 538 -26.56 -15.76 -13.27
CA PHE A 538 -25.58 -14.89 -12.63
C PHE A 538 -24.23 -15.57 -12.42
N SER A 539 -23.16 -14.80 -12.52
CA SER A 539 -21.82 -15.16 -12.05
C SER A 539 -21.75 -14.99 -10.53
N TYR A 540 -21.20 -15.99 -9.84
CA TYR A 540 -20.94 -15.95 -8.41
C TYR A 540 -19.46 -16.12 -8.12
N TYR A 541 -18.96 -15.35 -7.15
CA TYR A 541 -17.59 -15.44 -6.66
C TYR A 541 -17.64 -15.70 -5.16
N TYR A 542 -16.72 -16.50 -4.65
CA TYR A 542 -16.71 -16.93 -3.27
C TYR A 542 -15.35 -16.75 -2.63
N TYR A 543 -15.33 -16.66 -1.31
CA TYR A 543 -14.16 -16.94 -0.50
C TYR A 543 -14.60 -17.61 0.80
N ILE A 544 -13.67 -18.34 1.41
CA ILE A 544 -13.86 -18.98 2.71
C ILE A 544 -12.79 -18.52 3.69
N VAL A 545 -13.18 -18.21 4.91
CA VAL A 545 -12.23 -17.88 5.99
C VAL A 545 -12.40 -18.86 7.14
N ALA A 546 -11.29 -19.19 7.78
CA ALA A 546 -11.30 -19.79 9.11
C ALA A 546 -11.33 -18.66 10.16
N PHE A 547 -12.03 -18.86 11.28
CA PHE A 547 -12.10 -17.87 12.35
C PHE A 547 -11.95 -18.51 13.74
N ASN A 548 -11.43 -17.73 14.68
CA ASN A 548 -11.31 -18.13 16.08
C ASN A 548 -12.38 -17.47 16.96
N ASN A 549 -12.49 -17.90 18.20
CA ASN A 549 -13.46 -17.37 19.17
C ASN A 549 -13.00 -16.06 19.86
N GLY A 550 -11.82 -15.52 19.48
CA GLY A 550 -11.25 -14.30 20.05
C GLY A 550 -10.55 -14.46 21.41
N SER A 551 -10.49 -15.66 21.99
CA SER A 551 -9.81 -15.89 23.27
C SER A 551 -8.30 -15.66 23.21
N ASN A 552 -7.71 -15.61 22.01
CA ASN A 552 -6.30 -15.23 21.79
C ASN A 552 -6.09 -13.73 21.57
N ASN A 553 -7.16 -12.92 21.55
CA ASN A 553 -7.13 -11.48 21.21
C ASN A 553 -7.99 -10.68 22.21
N THR A 554 -7.51 -10.57 23.45
CA THR A 554 -8.27 -10.04 24.58
C THR A 554 -7.72 -8.75 25.19
N THR A 555 -6.49 -8.33 24.84
CA THR A 555 -5.80 -7.23 25.54
C THR A 555 -6.15 -5.85 24.99
N GLY A 556 -6.46 -5.72 23.70
CA GLY A 556 -6.67 -4.41 23.05
C GLY A 556 -5.37 -3.63 22.84
N GLU A 557 -4.20 -4.26 23.05
CA GLU A 557 -2.90 -3.58 22.98
C GLU A 557 -2.51 -3.29 21.54
N THR A 558 -2.61 -4.27 20.64
CA THR A 558 -2.18 -4.10 19.24
C THR A 558 -3.32 -3.71 18.31
N ASN A 559 -4.54 -4.14 18.62
CA ASN A 559 -5.74 -4.04 17.78
C ASN A 559 -7.02 -4.26 18.60
N PRO A 560 -8.24 -4.02 18.06
CA PRO A 560 -9.49 -4.30 18.76
C PRO A 560 -9.60 -5.76 19.22
N VAL A 561 -10.21 -5.96 20.40
CA VAL A 561 -10.47 -7.29 20.97
C VAL A 561 -11.53 -8.06 20.18
N GLY A 562 -11.48 -9.39 20.23
CA GLY A 562 -12.50 -10.27 19.65
C GLY A 562 -11.98 -11.19 18.56
N SER A 563 -12.92 -11.79 17.82
CA SER A 563 -12.64 -12.82 16.81
C SER A 563 -11.78 -12.30 15.66
N LEU A 564 -10.82 -13.12 15.25
CA LEU A 564 -9.97 -12.90 14.09
C LEU A 564 -10.27 -13.93 13.00
N MET A 565 -10.14 -13.51 11.75
CA MET A 565 -10.39 -14.35 10.57
C MET A 565 -9.16 -14.41 9.67
N SER A 566 -8.93 -15.56 9.05
CA SER A 566 -7.93 -15.71 7.99
C SER A 566 -8.24 -14.75 6.85
N ASN A 567 -7.23 -14.21 6.18
CA ASN A 567 -7.45 -13.21 5.15
C ASN A 567 -8.13 -13.79 3.89
N ARG A 568 -9.15 -13.08 3.37
CA ARG A 568 -9.91 -13.52 2.19
C ARG A 568 -9.07 -13.73 0.94
N PHE A 569 -7.97 -13.00 0.78
CA PHE A 569 -7.12 -13.07 -0.42
C PHE A 569 -6.45 -14.44 -0.60
N TYR A 570 -6.38 -15.25 0.45
CA TYR A 570 -5.89 -16.63 0.33
C TYR A 570 -6.85 -17.54 -0.44
N THR A 571 -8.16 -17.36 -0.28
CA THR A 571 -9.16 -18.33 -0.78
C THR A 571 -10.15 -17.75 -1.80
N ARG A 572 -10.00 -16.47 -2.15
CA ARG A 572 -10.92 -15.78 -3.07
C ARG A 572 -10.85 -16.35 -4.47
N THR A 573 -12.01 -16.69 -5.04
CA THR A 573 -12.12 -17.11 -6.43
C THR A 573 -12.00 -15.90 -7.37
N THR A 574 -11.19 -16.03 -8.42
CA THR A 574 -11.12 -15.04 -9.53
C THR A 574 -11.91 -15.49 -10.76
N PHE A 575 -12.27 -16.77 -10.83
CA PHE A 575 -13.16 -17.33 -11.83
C PHE A 575 -14.60 -17.41 -11.28
N PRO A 576 -15.61 -17.17 -12.12
CA PRO A 576 -17.01 -17.25 -11.72
C PRO A 576 -17.53 -18.69 -11.66
N ALA A 577 -18.37 -18.96 -10.68
CA ALA A 577 -19.23 -20.13 -10.60
C ALA A 577 -20.67 -19.80 -11.00
N TYR A 578 -21.42 -20.80 -11.45
CA TYR A 578 -22.75 -20.62 -12.04
C TYR A 578 -23.72 -21.74 -11.66
N LEU A 579 -25.01 -21.42 -11.66
CA LEU A 579 -26.02 -22.45 -11.84
C LEU A 579 -26.13 -22.86 -13.30
N ARG A 580 -25.75 -24.11 -13.59
CA ARG A 580 -25.82 -24.72 -14.91
C ARG A 580 -27.25 -25.11 -15.25
N ARG A 581 -27.56 -25.16 -16.54
CA ARG A 581 -28.80 -25.77 -17.05
C ARG A 581 -28.48 -27.13 -17.66
N LYS A 582 -29.47 -28.03 -17.62
CA LYS A 582 -29.40 -29.23 -18.45
C LYS A 582 -29.29 -28.79 -19.91
N ALA A 583 -28.49 -29.54 -20.67
CA ALA A 583 -28.51 -29.43 -22.11
C ALA A 583 -29.94 -29.67 -22.62
N GLY A 584 -30.32 -28.97 -23.69
CA GLY A 584 -31.51 -29.33 -24.43
C GLY A 584 -31.33 -30.67 -25.13
N ASP A 585 -32.43 -31.32 -25.47
CA ASP A 585 -32.40 -32.61 -26.17
C ASP A 585 -32.09 -32.42 -27.66
N ALA A 586 -32.25 -31.21 -28.19
CA ALA A 586 -31.94 -30.84 -29.58
C ALA A 586 -31.25 -29.46 -29.71
N LEU A 587 -30.58 -29.23 -30.85
CA LEU A 587 -29.97 -27.92 -31.16
C LEU A 587 -30.97 -26.76 -31.13
N SER A 588 -32.23 -27.03 -31.49
CA SER A 588 -33.33 -26.05 -31.44
C SER A 588 -33.67 -25.59 -30.02
N ASP A 589 -33.18 -26.26 -28.99
CA ASP A 589 -33.41 -25.92 -27.59
C ASP A 589 -32.37 -24.94 -27.05
N ILE A 590 -31.27 -24.73 -27.78
CA ILE A 590 -30.27 -23.72 -27.44
C ILE A 590 -30.94 -22.34 -27.48
N ARG A 591 -30.68 -21.53 -26.45
CA ARG A 591 -31.18 -20.15 -26.36
C ARG A 591 -30.01 -19.20 -26.24
N ILE A 592 -30.08 -18.07 -26.93
CA ILE A 592 -29.13 -16.96 -26.79
C ILE A 592 -29.87 -15.87 -26.03
N VAL A 593 -29.29 -15.35 -24.94
CA VAL A 593 -29.93 -14.32 -24.11
C VAL A 593 -28.92 -13.22 -23.74
N PRO A 594 -29.26 -11.93 -23.91
CA PRO A 594 -30.49 -11.44 -24.55
C PRO A 594 -30.43 -11.63 -26.08
N ASN A 595 -31.60 -11.89 -26.68
CA ASN A 595 -31.74 -11.98 -28.14
C ASN A 595 -33.05 -11.28 -28.57
N PRO A 596 -32.99 -10.18 -29.34
CA PRO A 596 -31.77 -9.54 -29.83
C PRO A 596 -30.95 -8.91 -28.69
N TYR A 597 -29.63 -8.92 -28.82
CA TYR A 597 -28.76 -8.18 -27.93
C TYR A 597 -28.77 -6.70 -28.31
N HIS A 598 -28.97 -5.81 -27.33
CA HIS A 598 -28.93 -4.36 -27.52
C HIS A 598 -28.18 -3.67 -26.37
N LEU A 599 -27.14 -2.91 -26.72
CA LEU A 599 -26.25 -2.24 -25.75
C LEU A 599 -26.99 -1.33 -24.77
N SER A 600 -28.03 -0.63 -25.23
CA SER A 600 -28.80 0.32 -24.41
C SER A 600 -29.95 -0.30 -23.61
N ALA A 601 -30.24 -1.60 -23.77
CA ALA A 601 -31.35 -2.26 -23.09
C ALA A 601 -30.90 -2.78 -21.71
N THR A 602 -30.50 -1.87 -20.83
CA THR A 602 -29.91 -2.18 -19.51
C THR A 602 -30.80 -3.05 -18.64
N ASP A 603 -32.13 -2.88 -18.75
CA ASP A 603 -33.12 -3.57 -17.91
C ASP A 603 -33.25 -5.07 -18.20
N ILE A 604 -32.76 -5.52 -19.37
CA ILE A 604 -32.78 -6.94 -19.78
C ILE A 604 -31.37 -7.56 -19.80
N GLN A 605 -30.34 -6.81 -19.39
CA GLN A 605 -28.97 -7.32 -19.25
C GLN A 605 -28.77 -7.99 -17.90
N TYR A 606 -27.73 -8.80 -17.78
CA TYR A 606 -27.36 -9.47 -16.54
C TYR A 606 -26.79 -8.46 -15.53
N PRO A 607 -27.38 -8.32 -14.33
CA PRO A 607 -26.86 -7.43 -13.29
C PRO A 607 -25.38 -7.70 -12.98
N GLY A 608 -24.58 -6.63 -12.93
CA GLY A 608 -23.13 -6.70 -12.71
C GLY A 608 -22.30 -7.11 -13.93
N GLU A 609 -22.92 -7.57 -15.01
CA GLU A 609 -22.24 -8.10 -16.21
C GLU A 609 -22.78 -7.43 -17.48
N ARG A 610 -22.51 -6.12 -17.61
CA ARG A 610 -22.89 -5.34 -18.79
C ARG A 610 -22.31 -6.01 -20.04
N ASN A 611 -23.11 -6.04 -21.10
CA ASN A 611 -22.76 -6.59 -22.42
C ASN A 611 -22.56 -8.12 -22.49
N LYS A 612 -22.98 -8.87 -21.47
CA LYS A 612 -22.92 -10.32 -21.48
C LYS A 612 -23.99 -10.94 -22.38
N ILE A 613 -23.58 -11.92 -23.18
CA ILE A 613 -24.45 -12.82 -23.94
C ILE A 613 -24.23 -14.24 -23.40
N MET A 614 -25.31 -14.95 -23.09
CA MET A 614 -25.26 -16.34 -22.65
C MET A 614 -25.89 -17.27 -23.68
N PHE A 615 -25.24 -18.42 -23.89
CA PHE A 615 -25.78 -19.57 -24.61
C PHE A 615 -26.31 -20.57 -23.57
N LEU A 616 -27.63 -20.67 -23.47
CA LEU A 616 -28.32 -21.56 -22.54
C LEU A 616 -28.67 -22.88 -23.21
N ASN A 617 -28.84 -23.93 -22.39
CA ASN A 617 -29.21 -25.29 -22.80
C ASN A 617 -28.16 -25.96 -23.72
N ILE A 618 -26.90 -25.56 -23.60
CA ILE A 618 -25.78 -26.21 -24.28
C ILE A 618 -25.30 -27.45 -23.51
N PRO A 619 -24.70 -28.46 -24.18
CA PRO A 619 -23.98 -29.53 -23.51
C PRO A 619 -22.90 -29.00 -22.56
N PRO A 620 -22.66 -29.66 -21.39
CA PRO A 620 -21.55 -29.30 -20.51
C PRO A 620 -20.21 -29.49 -21.26
N GLN A 621 -19.28 -28.56 -21.03
CA GLN A 621 -17.87 -28.71 -21.42
C GLN A 621 -17.11 -29.46 -20.34
#